data_AF-A0A2N2W916-F1
#
_entry.id   AF-A0A2N2W916-F1
#
_cell.length_a   1.000
_cell.length_b   1.000
_cell.length_c   1.000
_cell.angle_alpha   90.00
_cell.angle_beta   90.00
_cell.angle_gamma   90.00
#
_symmetry.space_group_name_H-M   'P 1'
#
loop_
_entity.id
_entity.type
_entity.pdbx_description
1 polymer ?
#
loop_
_entity_poly.entity_id
_entity_poly.type
_entity_poly.pdbx_seq_one_letter_code
_entity_poly.pdbx_strand_id
1 'polypeptide(L)'
;MIVVTGAAGFIGSCLISGLSKKGYTGIIAVDDFSKTGKAGNLHGKTIEARIERKLFFEWLEQNAASVDFIFHIGARTDTTEFNMAIFDELNTGYSRKVWEMATMFNIPLVYASSAATYGMGELGYADTHDVVE
;
A
#
# COMPACT_ATOMS: atom_id res chain seq x y z
N MET A 1 -2.07 1.79 16.13
CA MET A 1 -1.50 0.82 15.16
C MET A 1 -1.14 1.52 13.86
N ILE A 2 -0.09 1.06 13.17
CA ILE A 2 0.29 1.52 11.82
C ILE A 2 -0.01 0.40 10.82
N VAL A 3 -0.86 0.69 9.84
CA VAL A 3 -1.16 -0.24 8.74
C VAL A 3 -0.16 -0.03 7.60
N VAL A 4 0.38 -1.11 7.07
CA VAL A 4 1.18 -1.11 5.84
C VAL A 4 0.55 -2.08 4.85
N THR A 5 0.01 -1.58 3.73
CA THR A 5 -0.46 -2.45 2.65
C THR A 5 0.66 -2.72 1.64
N GLY A 6 0.58 -3.85 0.93
CA GLY A 6 1.73 -4.31 0.12
C GLY A 6 2.92 -4.68 0.99
N ALA A 7 2.65 -5.09 2.24
CA ALA A 7 3.64 -5.32 3.28
C ALA A 7 4.71 -6.36 2.91
N ALA A 8 4.32 -7.44 2.23
CA ALA A 8 5.24 -8.47 1.74
C ALA A 8 5.95 -8.06 0.44
N GLY A 9 5.54 -6.96 -0.18
CA GLY A 9 6.22 -6.35 -1.31
C GLY A 9 7.58 -5.76 -0.95
N PHE A 10 8.32 -5.33 -1.97
CA PHE A 10 9.68 -4.81 -1.80
C PHE A 10 9.69 -3.56 -0.89
N ILE A 11 9.03 -2.48 -1.30
CA ILE A 11 9.00 -1.21 -0.55
C ILE A 11 8.31 -1.38 0.81
N GLY A 12 7.15 -2.06 0.85
CA GLY A 12 6.40 -2.27 2.09
C GLY A 12 7.21 -3.00 3.15
N SER A 13 7.97 -4.03 2.79
CA SER A 13 8.79 -4.78 3.73
C SER A 13 9.95 -3.93 4.28
N CYS A 14 10.59 -3.10 3.44
CA CYS A 14 11.62 -2.16 3.87
C CYS A 14 11.05 -1.08 4.81
N LEU A 15 9.86 -0.57 4.50
CA LEU A 15 9.14 0.40 5.34
C LEU A 15 8.87 -0.17 6.73
N ILE A 16 8.38 -1.41 6.84
CA ILE A 16 8.17 -2.09 8.13
C ILE A 16 9.47 -2.15 8.93
N SER A 17 10.59 -2.54 8.31
CA SER A 17 11.89 -2.53 9.00
C SER A 17 12.32 -1.13 9.44
N GLY A 18 12.05 -0.10 8.64
CA GLY A 18 12.32 1.29 9.00
C GLY A 18 11.49 1.74 10.20
N LEU A 19 10.20 1.40 10.23
CA LEU A 19 9.30 1.68 11.35
C LEU A 19 9.74 0.95 12.63
N SER A 20 10.04 -0.35 12.54
CA SER A 20 10.52 -1.13 13.69
C SER A 20 11.82 -0.56 14.27
N LYS A 21 12.77 -0.16 13.42
CA LYS A 21 14.02 0.49 13.86
C LYS A 21 13.79 1.81 14.59
N LYS A 22 12.68 2.51 14.30
CA LYS A 22 12.26 3.72 15.01
C LYS A 22 11.46 3.44 16.29
N GLY A 23 11.27 2.16 16.66
CA GLY A 23 10.58 1.76 17.89
C GLY A 23 9.09 1.50 17.74
N TYR A 24 8.53 1.56 16.52
CA TYR A 24 7.12 1.21 16.30
C TYR A 24 6.93 -0.31 16.31
N THR A 25 6.07 -0.79 17.20
CA THR A 25 5.78 -2.23 17.39
C THR A 25 4.40 -2.65 16.92
N GLY A 26 3.42 -1.74 16.92
CA GLY A 26 2.03 -2.01 16.54
C GLY A 26 1.77 -1.96 15.04
N ILE A 27 2.53 -2.75 14.27
CA ILE A 27 2.51 -2.76 12.80
C ILE A 27 1.56 -3.85 12.30
N ILE A 28 0.58 -3.47 11.48
CA ILE A 28 -0.37 -4.37 10.82
C ILE A 28 0.03 -4.51 9.35
N ALA A 29 0.41 -5.73 8.96
CA ALA A 29 0.82 -6.05 7.61
C ALA A 29 -0.40 -6.51 6.78
N VAL A 30 -0.71 -5.78 5.71
CA VAL A 30 -1.79 -6.12 4.78
C VAL A 30 -1.19 -6.50 3.43
N ASP A 31 -1.47 -7.73 2.96
CA ASP A 31 -1.03 -8.20 1.64
C ASP A 31 -1.87 -9.40 1.16
N ASP A 32 -1.53 -9.95 0.01
CA ASP A 32 -1.98 -11.27 -0.46
C ASP A 32 -0.95 -12.33 0.00
N PHE A 33 -1.20 -12.98 1.14
CA PHE A 33 -0.25 -13.94 1.69
C PHE A 33 -0.32 -15.32 1.03
N SER A 34 -1.26 -15.54 0.10
CA SER A 34 -1.27 -16.75 -0.73
C SER A 34 -0.04 -16.86 -1.64
N LYS A 35 0.63 -15.73 -1.94
CA LYS A 35 1.83 -15.67 -2.77
C LYS A 35 3.09 -15.94 -1.94
N THR A 36 3.40 -17.22 -1.74
CA THR A 36 4.52 -17.68 -0.91
C THR A 36 5.90 -17.21 -1.36
N GLY A 37 6.09 -16.89 -2.65
CA GLY A 37 7.36 -16.38 -3.19
C GLY A 37 7.87 -15.09 -2.54
N LYS A 38 6.99 -14.33 -1.85
CA LYS A 38 7.35 -13.10 -1.13
C LYS A 38 7.43 -13.29 0.39
N ALA A 39 7.13 -14.48 0.91
CA ALA A 39 7.02 -14.72 2.36
C ALA A 39 8.33 -14.42 3.11
N GLY A 40 9.48 -14.64 2.47
CA GLY A 40 10.80 -14.33 3.03
C GLY A 40 10.99 -12.85 3.36
N ASN A 41 10.30 -11.94 2.66
CA ASN A 41 10.41 -10.51 2.91
C ASN A 41 9.93 -10.11 4.29
N LEU A 42 9.05 -10.88 4.95
CA LEU A 42 8.55 -10.55 6.29
C LEU A 42 9.22 -11.35 7.41
N HIS A 43 10.18 -12.21 7.09
CA HIS A 43 10.86 -13.03 8.09
C HIS A 43 11.64 -12.14 9.07
N GLY A 44 11.44 -12.38 10.36
CA GLY A 44 12.15 -11.65 11.44
C GLY A 44 11.68 -10.21 11.65
N LYS A 45 10.62 -9.76 10.97
CA LYS A 45 10.05 -8.42 11.19
C LYS A 45 9.04 -8.43 12.32
N THR A 46 9.06 -7.37 13.13
CA THR A 46 8.06 -7.12 14.17
C THR A 46 6.76 -6.69 13.52
N ILE A 47 5.79 -7.59 13.50
CA ILE A 47 4.45 -7.39 12.94
C ILE A 47 3.47 -7.91 13.99
N GLU A 48 2.51 -7.08 14.36
CA GLU A 48 1.47 -7.42 15.34
C GLU A 48 0.43 -8.36 14.73
N ALA A 49 -0.03 -8.07 13.51
CA ALA A 49 -0.97 -8.92 12.80
C ALA A 49 -0.76 -8.89 11.28
N ARG A 50 -1.16 -9.99 10.64
CA ARG A 50 -1.22 -10.13 9.17
C ARG A 50 -2.68 -10.21 8.76
N ILE A 51 -3.10 -9.33 7.85
CA ILE A 51 -4.47 -9.25 7.37
C ILE A 51 -4.48 -9.48 5.86
N GLU A 52 -5.24 -10.47 5.40
CA GLU A 52 -5.46 -10.68 3.97
C GLU A 52 -6.10 -9.43 3.36
N ARG A 53 -5.55 -8.94 2.24
CA ARG A 53 -6.04 -7.71 1.58
C ARG A 53 -7.54 -7.72 1.27
N LYS A 54 -8.13 -8.90 1.07
CA LYS A 54 -9.57 -9.06 0.80
C LYS A 54 -10.43 -8.81 2.05
N LEU A 55 -9.86 -9.02 3.24
CA LEU A 55 -10.51 -8.83 4.54
C LEU A 55 -10.15 -7.48 5.16
N PHE A 56 -9.24 -6.72 4.54
CA PHE A 56 -8.71 -5.48 5.12
C PHE A 56 -9.79 -4.45 5.46
N PHE A 57 -10.77 -4.25 4.58
CA PHE A 57 -11.80 -3.23 4.80
C PHE A 57 -12.73 -3.59 5.96
N GLU A 58 -13.18 -4.84 6.04
CA GLU A 58 -13.97 -5.34 7.17
C GLU A 58 -13.19 -5.23 8.49
N TRP A 59 -11.91 -5.61 8.46
CA TRP A 59 -11.03 -5.47 9.61
C TRP A 59 -10.88 -3.99 10.02
N LEU A 60 -10.72 -3.08 9.05
CA LEU A 60 -10.53 -1.67 9.32
C LEU A 60 -11.79 -1.04 9.93
N GLU A 61 -13.00 -1.39 9.46
CA GLU A 61 -14.26 -0.92 10.07
C GLU A 61 -14.34 -1.26 11.57
N GLN A 62 -13.86 -2.44 11.94
CA GLN A 62 -13.89 -2.91 13.34
C GLN A 62 -12.78 -2.32 14.20
N ASN A 63 -11.67 -1.87 13.59
CA ASN A 63 -10.44 -1.50 14.31
C ASN A 63 -10.01 -0.04 14.09
N ALA A 64 -10.74 0.74 13.28
CA ALA A 64 -10.36 2.08 12.84
C ALA A 64 -9.96 3.02 13.99
N ALA A 65 -10.68 2.97 15.11
CA ALA A 65 -10.40 3.80 16.29
C ALA A 65 -9.00 3.58 16.90
N SER A 66 -8.35 2.45 16.59
CA SER A 66 -7.01 2.11 17.06
C SER A 66 -5.94 2.22 15.96
N VAL A 67 -6.30 2.68 14.76
CA VAL A 67 -5.37 2.87 13.63
C VAL A 67 -4.94 4.33 13.57
N ASP A 68 -3.64 4.56 13.76
CA ASP A 68 -3.06 5.92 13.79
C ASP A 68 -2.65 6.40 12.39
N PHE A 69 -2.34 5.46 11.48
CA PHE A 69 -1.76 5.78 10.18
C PHE A 69 -1.89 4.62 9.19
N ILE A 70 -2.10 4.93 7.91
CA ILE A 70 -2.07 3.96 6.81
C ILE A 70 -0.97 4.34 5.81
N PHE A 71 -0.05 3.42 5.56
CA PHE A 71 0.86 3.44 4.42
C PHE A 71 0.34 2.48 3.35
N HIS A 72 -0.25 3.02 2.28
CA HIS A 72 -0.81 2.25 1.18
C HIS A 72 0.23 2.07 0.05
N ILE A 73 0.99 0.98 0.14
CA ILE A 73 2.09 0.65 -0.79
C ILE A 73 1.75 -0.58 -1.65
N GLY A 74 0.52 -1.08 -1.52
CA GLY A 74 0.07 -2.28 -2.23
C GLY A 74 -0.57 -1.93 -3.57
N ALA A 75 -0.04 -2.51 -4.65
CA ALA A 75 -0.59 -2.43 -5.99
C ALA A 75 -0.20 -3.67 -6.81
N ARG A 76 -0.91 -3.93 -7.91
CA ARG A 76 -0.44 -4.79 -8.99
C ARG A 76 0.59 -4.01 -9.79
N THR A 77 1.85 -4.45 -9.70
CA THR A 77 3.01 -3.76 -10.30
C THR A 77 3.55 -4.44 -11.55
N ASP A 78 2.92 -5.53 -12.00
CA ASP A 78 3.35 -6.23 -13.21
C ASP A 78 2.85 -5.48 -14.44
N THR A 79 3.75 -4.76 -15.11
CA THR A 79 3.45 -3.97 -16.30
C THR A 79 3.27 -4.82 -17.56
N THR A 80 3.49 -6.14 -17.48
CA THR A 80 3.26 -7.09 -18.59
C THR A 80 1.85 -7.68 -18.55
N GLU A 81 1.06 -7.34 -17.53
CA GLU A 81 -0.35 -7.69 -17.43
C GLU A 81 -1.18 -6.83 -18.39
N PHE A 82 -1.96 -7.49 -19.27
CA PHE A 82 -2.84 -6.80 -20.22
C PHE A 82 -4.30 -6.75 -19.74
N ASN A 83 -4.62 -7.47 -18.66
CA ASN A 83 -5.97 -7.45 -18.11
C ASN A 83 -6.22 -6.16 -17.31
N MET A 84 -6.78 -5.15 -18.00
CA MET A 84 -7.14 -3.86 -17.40
C MET A 84 -8.04 -3.99 -16.16
N ALA A 85 -8.94 -4.98 -16.13
CA ALA A 85 -9.84 -5.17 -14.99
C ALA A 85 -9.08 -5.45 -13.69
N ILE A 86 -7.90 -6.09 -13.76
CA ILE A 86 -7.05 -6.33 -12.59
C ILE A 86 -6.48 -5.02 -12.06
N PHE A 87 -6.08 -4.09 -12.94
CA PHE A 87 -5.57 -2.78 -12.51
C PHE A 87 -6.68 -1.90 -11.96
N ASP A 88 -7.86 -1.93 -12.58
CA ASP A 88 -9.03 -1.21 -12.09
C ASP A 88 -9.45 -1.72 -10.72
N GLU A 89 -9.41 -3.03 -10.49
CA GLU A 89 -9.73 -3.63 -9.19
C GLU A 89 -8.64 -3.33 -8.16
N LEU A 90 -7.39 -3.69 -8.43
CA LEU A 90 -6.32 -3.78 -7.43
C LEU A 90 -5.50 -2.51 -7.26
N ASN A 91 -5.53 -1.61 -8.24
CA ASN A 91 -4.85 -0.32 -8.16
C ASN A 91 -5.92 0.75 -7.92
N THR A 92 -6.57 1.25 -8.98
CA THR A 92 -7.46 2.42 -8.89
C THR A 92 -8.61 2.21 -7.90
N GLY A 93 -9.34 1.10 -8.02
CA GLY A 93 -10.50 0.78 -7.19
C GLY A 93 -10.12 0.52 -5.75
N TYR A 94 -9.11 -0.32 -5.52
CA TYR A 94 -8.62 -0.62 -4.16
C TYR A 94 -8.08 0.64 -3.47
N SER A 95 -7.23 1.43 -4.14
CA SER A 95 -6.68 2.67 -3.58
C SER A 95 -7.75 3.70 -3.26
N ARG A 96 -8.75 3.86 -4.14
CA ARG A 96 -9.91 4.72 -3.87
C ARG A 96 -10.65 4.28 -2.61
N LYS A 97 -10.91 2.97 -2.45
CA LYS A 97 -11.58 2.45 -1.26
C LYS A 97 -10.74 2.66 0.01
N VAL A 98 -9.41 2.52 -0.05
CA VAL A 98 -8.51 2.85 1.06
C VAL A 98 -8.63 4.33 1.43
N TRP A 99 -8.64 5.23 0.43
CA TRP A 99 -8.78 6.67 0.65
C TRP A 99 -10.14 7.04 1.25
N GLU A 100 -11.23 6.46 0.76
CA GLU A 100 -12.59 6.66 1.29
C GLU A 100 -12.64 6.26 2.78
N MET A 101 -12.10 5.10 3.13
CA MET A 101 -12.06 4.61 4.51
C MET A 101 -11.18 5.49 5.40
N ALA A 102 -9.99 5.86 4.92
CA ALA A 102 -9.09 6.75 5.66
C ALA A 102 -9.75 8.11 5.92
N THR A 103 -10.46 8.65 4.94
CA THR A 103 -11.20 9.92 5.07
C THR A 103 -12.37 9.77 6.05
N MET A 104 -13.16 8.69 5.93
CA MET A 104 -14.31 8.41 6.79
C MET A 104 -13.93 8.32 8.26
N PHE A 105 -12.80 7.66 8.57
CA PHE A 105 -12.32 7.48 9.94
C PHE A 105 -11.29 8.52 10.38
N ASN A 106 -11.02 9.53 9.55
CA ASN A 106 -10.03 10.58 9.80
C ASN A 106 -8.62 10.03 10.11
N ILE A 107 -8.21 8.99 9.38
CA ILE A 107 -6.90 8.34 9.50
C ILE A 107 -5.95 8.94 8.46
N PRO A 108 -4.77 9.45 8.87
CA PRO A 108 -3.75 9.89 7.92
C PRO A 108 -3.32 8.77 6.95
N LEU A 109 -3.21 9.14 5.67
CA LEU A 109 -2.86 8.23 4.58
C LEU A 109 -1.66 8.74 3.80
N VAL A 110 -0.68 7.87 3.59
CA VAL A 110 0.38 8.04 2.59
C VAL A 110 0.27 6.88 1.61
N TYR A 111 0.23 7.17 0.31
CA TYR A 111 0.14 6.15 -0.73
C TYR A 111 1.30 6.23 -1.72
N ALA A 112 1.56 5.13 -2.41
CA ALA A 112 2.54 5.08 -3.49
C ALA A 112 1.90 5.44 -4.84
N SER A 113 2.42 6.50 -5.48
CA SER A 113 2.24 6.76 -6.91
C SER A 113 3.44 6.19 -7.70
N SER A 114 3.57 6.50 -8.98
CA SER A 114 4.69 6.07 -9.82
C SER A 114 5.11 7.14 -10.81
N ALA A 115 6.42 7.28 -11.04
CA ALA A 115 6.95 8.12 -12.12
C ALA A 115 6.55 7.63 -13.52
N ALA A 116 5.99 6.42 -13.65
CA ALA A 116 5.42 5.92 -14.90
C ALA A 116 4.27 6.81 -15.44
N THR A 117 3.64 7.64 -14.60
CA THR A 117 2.62 8.59 -15.04
C THR A 117 3.14 9.65 -16.00
N TYR A 118 4.47 9.88 -16.02
CA TYR A 118 5.13 10.81 -16.95
C TYR A 118 5.47 10.17 -18.31
N GLY A 119 5.04 8.92 -18.54
CA GLY A 119 5.36 8.19 -19.76
C GLY A 119 6.85 7.85 -19.85
N MET A 120 7.48 8.16 -21.00
CA MET A 120 8.89 7.85 -21.24
C MET A 120 9.87 8.77 -20.51
N GLY A 121 9.38 9.84 -19.87
CA GLY A 121 10.22 10.80 -19.13
C GLY A 121 11.08 11.69 -20.03
N GLU A 122 10.79 11.75 -21.34
CA GLU A 122 11.50 12.62 -22.30
C GLU A 122 11.37 14.12 -21.95
N LEU A 123 10.29 14.47 -21.24
CA LEU A 123 10.02 15.82 -20.74
C LEU A 123 10.41 15.99 -19.26
N GLY A 124 11.14 15.03 -18.69
CA GLY A 124 11.45 14.98 -17.27
C GLY A 124 10.28 14.48 -16.41
N TYR A 125 10.33 14.80 -15.11
CA TYR A 125 9.36 14.36 -14.10
C TYR A 125 8.77 15.54 -13.32
N ALA A 126 8.57 16.68 -14.00
CA ALA A 126 8.01 17.87 -13.38
C ALA A 126 6.47 17.74 -13.28
N ASP A 127 5.94 17.67 -12.06
CA ASP A 127 4.50 17.62 -11.79
C ASP A 127 3.85 19.00 -11.94
N THR A 128 3.79 19.48 -13.18
CA THR A 128 3.14 20.76 -13.50
C THR A 128 2.21 20.62 -14.69
N HIS A 129 1.10 21.35 -14.64
CA HIS A 129 0.17 21.45 -15.77
C HIS A 129 0.73 22.36 -16.88
N ASP A 130 1.81 23.11 -16.61
CA ASP A 130 2.43 24.02 -17.60
C ASP A 130 3.10 23.29 -18.77
N VAL A 131 3.40 22.00 -18.61
CA VAL A 131 4.09 21.17 -19.62
C VAL A 131 3.16 20.20 -20.35
N VAL A 132 1.85 20.29 -20.10
CA VAL A 132 0.82 19.42 -20.69
C VAL A 132 0.01 20.27 -21.68
N GLU A 133 0.03 19.91 -22.97
CA GLU A 133 -0.83 20.52 -24.03
C GLU A 133 -2.29 20.06 -23.94
#